data_AF-A0A067FH17-F1
#
_entry.id   AF-A0A067FH17-F1
#
_cell.length_a   1.000
_cell.length_b   1.000
_cell.length_c   1.000
_cell.angle_alpha   90.00
_cell.angle_beta   90.00
_cell.angle_gamma   90.00
#
_symmetry.space_group_name_H-M   'P 1'
#
loop_
_entity.id
_entity.type
_entity.pdbx_description
1 polymer ?
#
loop_
_entity_poly.entity_id
_entity_poly.type
_entity_poly.pdbx_seq_one_letter_code
_entity_poly.pdbx_strand_id
1 'polypeptide(L)'
;IDGLHFMGRDITFQNTAGPLKGQAVALRSASDLSVFYRCAFQGYQDTLMVHSQRQFYKKCYIYGTIDFIFGNAAVVFQNCIIFVRKPLKGQANVITAQGRNDPFQNTAISIHSSRVLPANDLKPVVRNFKTYLGRPWQQYSRTVILKTYIDGFVSPLGWSTWSPGNNFALDTLFYGEYENYGPGSSTRHRVKWRGFHVITSPKVASQFTVGSLIAGRSWLPATGVPFILGL
;
A
#
# COMPACT_ATOMS: atom_id res chain seq x y z
N ILE A 1 11.42 -14.27 0.11
CA ILE A 1 12.74 -13.67 0.41
C ILE A 1 12.84 -13.50 1.91
N ASP A 2 13.77 -14.24 2.52
CA ASP A 2 13.89 -14.35 3.98
C ASP A 2 15.29 -13.96 4.48
N GLY A 3 16.32 -14.02 3.63
CA GLY A 3 17.66 -13.56 3.98
C GLY A 3 17.72 -12.06 4.24
N LEU A 4 18.49 -11.63 5.24
CA LEU A 4 18.62 -10.23 5.65
C LEU A 4 19.25 -9.36 4.56
N HIS A 5 18.92 -8.07 4.57
CA HIS A 5 19.54 -7.05 3.72
C HIS A 5 19.40 -7.31 2.22
N PHE A 6 18.36 -8.05 1.80
CA PHE A 6 18.17 -8.36 0.39
C PHE A 6 17.99 -7.07 -0.42
N MET A 7 18.70 -6.97 -1.54
CA MET A 7 18.54 -5.87 -2.49
C MET A 7 18.15 -6.39 -3.86
N GLY A 8 16.99 -5.94 -4.35
CA GLY A 8 16.54 -6.13 -5.73
C GLY A 8 16.57 -4.80 -6.49
N ARG A 9 17.06 -4.82 -7.73
CA ARG A 9 17.12 -3.61 -8.56
C ARG A 9 16.93 -3.94 -10.04
N ASP A 10 16.23 -3.05 -10.75
CA ASP A 10 16.07 -3.11 -12.21
C ASP A 10 15.53 -4.47 -12.72
N ILE A 11 14.61 -5.09 -11.96
CA ILE A 11 14.05 -6.42 -12.24
C ILE A 11 12.53 -6.47 -12.05
N THR A 12 11.85 -7.33 -12.80
CA THR A 12 10.41 -7.60 -12.66
C THR A 12 10.19 -8.96 -11.99
N PHE A 13 9.33 -8.99 -10.97
CA PHE A 13 8.76 -10.20 -10.38
C PHE A 13 7.30 -10.31 -10.81
N GLN A 14 6.92 -11.43 -11.44
CA GLN A 14 5.59 -11.59 -12.01
C GLN A 14 4.98 -12.95 -11.66
N ASN A 15 3.67 -12.95 -11.37
CA ASN A 15 2.84 -14.15 -11.35
C ASN A 15 1.74 -14.04 -12.41
N THR A 16 1.66 -15.03 -13.30
CA THR A 16 0.80 -15.04 -14.49
C THR A 16 -0.47 -15.88 -14.32
N ALA A 17 -0.79 -16.36 -13.11
CA ALA A 17 -1.97 -17.20 -12.85
C ALA A 17 -3.30 -16.57 -13.30
N GLY A 18 -3.40 -15.24 -13.25
CA GLY A 18 -4.58 -14.49 -13.69
C GLY A 18 -5.68 -14.37 -12.62
N PRO A 19 -6.69 -13.52 -12.86
CA PRO A 19 -7.67 -13.15 -11.84
C PRO A 19 -8.68 -14.27 -11.51
N LEU A 20 -8.78 -15.30 -12.36
CA LEU A 20 -9.65 -16.46 -12.15
C LEU A 20 -9.11 -17.44 -11.09
N LYS A 21 -7.85 -17.31 -10.68
CA LYS A 21 -7.18 -18.25 -9.76
C LYS A 21 -7.22 -17.82 -8.29
N GLY A 22 -7.85 -16.68 -7.98
CA GLY A 22 -7.80 -16.13 -6.63
C GLY A 22 -6.39 -15.64 -6.27
N GLN A 23 -5.93 -15.94 -5.06
CA GLN A 23 -4.64 -15.49 -4.54
C GLN A 23 -3.46 -16.05 -5.35
N ALA A 24 -2.56 -15.16 -5.81
CA ALA A 24 -1.38 -15.56 -6.57
C ALA A 24 -0.22 -14.56 -6.39
N VAL A 25 0.66 -14.85 -5.44
CA VAL A 25 1.78 -13.97 -5.05
C VAL A 25 2.87 -13.92 -6.14
N ALA A 26 3.30 -12.71 -6.50
CA ALA A 26 4.46 -12.48 -7.36
C ALA A 26 5.76 -12.34 -6.56
N LEU A 27 5.69 -11.68 -5.39
CA LEU A 27 6.81 -11.62 -4.45
C LEU A 27 6.30 -11.68 -3.00
N ARG A 28 6.93 -12.53 -2.19
CA ARG A 28 6.87 -12.47 -0.73
C ARG A 28 8.21 -12.03 -0.15
N SER A 29 8.20 -11.01 0.69
CA SER A 29 9.38 -10.58 1.47
C SER A 29 9.12 -10.61 2.97
N ALA A 30 10.01 -11.26 3.71
CA ALA A 30 10.17 -11.20 5.17
C ALA A 30 11.62 -10.80 5.55
N SER A 31 12.35 -10.22 4.58
CA SER A 31 13.74 -9.80 4.75
C SER A 31 13.81 -8.46 5.47
N ASP A 32 14.49 -8.43 6.61
CA ASP A 32 14.74 -7.19 7.32
C ASP A 32 15.81 -6.34 6.62
N LEU A 33 15.57 -5.03 6.62
CA LEU A 33 16.34 -4.02 5.89
C LEU A 33 16.45 -4.33 4.39
N SER A 34 15.38 -4.86 3.79
CA SER A 34 15.35 -5.13 2.35
C SER A 34 15.06 -3.88 1.53
N VAL A 35 15.68 -3.79 0.36
CA VAL A 35 15.46 -2.72 -0.62
C VAL A 35 15.02 -3.28 -1.96
N PHE A 36 14.02 -2.65 -2.55
CA PHE A 36 13.65 -2.84 -3.95
C PHE A 36 13.71 -1.49 -4.66
N TYR A 37 14.58 -1.36 -5.66
CA TYR A 37 14.80 -0.11 -6.37
C TYR A 37 14.58 -0.25 -7.88
N ARG A 38 13.59 0.47 -8.42
CA ARG A 38 13.18 0.35 -9.83
C ARG A 38 12.78 -1.06 -10.24
N CYS A 39 12.18 -1.79 -9.31
CA CYS A 39 11.60 -3.09 -9.60
C CYS A 39 10.14 -2.95 -10.06
N ALA A 40 9.64 -3.97 -10.74
CA ALA A 40 8.21 -4.12 -10.98
C ALA A 40 7.66 -5.39 -10.31
N PHE A 41 6.45 -5.30 -9.78
CA PHE A 41 5.71 -6.41 -9.18
C PHE A 41 4.38 -6.54 -9.91
N GLN A 42 4.16 -7.68 -10.56
CA GLN A 42 3.04 -7.85 -11.47
C GLN A 42 2.22 -9.08 -11.13
N GLY A 43 0.94 -8.86 -10.85
CA GLY A 43 -0.02 -9.93 -10.61
C GLY A 43 -1.45 -9.41 -10.70
N TYR A 44 -2.35 -10.09 -10.01
CA TYR A 44 -3.75 -9.72 -9.82
C TYR A 44 -4.04 -9.65 -8.32
N GLN A 45 -4.67 -10.68 -7.75
CA GLN A 45 -4.93 -10.75 -6.32
C GLN A 45 -3.66 -11.17 -5.56
N ASP A 46 -3.37 -10.51 -4.44
CA ASP A 46 -2.26 -10.80 -3.53
C ASP A 46 -0.87 -10.66 -4.19
N THR A 47 -0.67 -9.67 -5.07
CA THR A 47 0.58 -9.54 -5.87
C THR A 47 1.85 -9.44 -5.02
N LEU A 48 1.88 -8.52 -4.05
CA LEU A 48 3.07 -8.22 -3.24
C LEU A 48 2.78 -8.46 -1.76
N MET A 49 3.34 -9.54 -1.23
CA MET A 49 3.26 -9.88 0.19
C MET A 49 4.44 -9.28 0.95
N VAL A 50 4.24 -8.10 1.52
CA VAL A 50 5.12 -7.46 2.52
C VAL A 50 4.94 -8.14 3.88
N HIS A 51 5.36 -9.40 3.96
CA HIS A 51 5.02 -10.30 5.06
C HIS A 51 5.42 -9.73 6.43
N SER A 52 6.69 -9.36 6.63
CA SER A 52 7.22 -8.92 7.93
C SER A 52 8.52 -8.12 7.79
N GLN A 53 9.02 -7.60 8.92
CA GLN A 53 10.28 -6.84 9.04
C GLN A 53 10.28 -5.47 8.34
N ARG A 54 11.43 -4.79 8.32
CA ARG A 54 11.58 -3.45 7.74
C ARG A 54 11.92 -3.56 6.25
N GLN A 55 11.16 -2.86 5.41
CA GLN A 55 11.32 -2.94 3.96
C GLN A 55 11.21 -1.55 3.31
N PHE A 56 11.98 -1.31 2.24
CA PHE A 56 11.94 -0.06 1.48
C PHE A 56 11.79 -0.31 -0.01
N TYR A 57 10.77 0.29 -0.63
CA TYR A 57 10.49 0.19 -2.06
C TYR A 57 10.61 1.59 -2.66
N LYS A 58 11.54 1.78 -3.60
CA LYS A 58 11.84 3.09 -4.21
C LYS A 58 11.68 3.03 -5.72
N LYS A 59 10.91 3.97 -6.29
CA LYS A 59 10.70 4.07 -7.75
C LYS A 59 10.20 2.76 -8.38
N CYS A 60 9.42 1.98 -7.64
CA CYS A 60 8.90 0.70 -8.12
C CYS A 60 7.55 0.87 -8.82
N TYR A 61 7.20 -0.12 -9.64
CA TYR A 61 5.89 -0.24 -10.28
C TYR A 61 5.15 -1.44 -9.68
N ILE A 62 3.97 -1.24 -9.11
CA ILE A 62 3.19 -2.32 -8.49
C ILE A 62 1.85 -2.45 -9.19
N TYR A 63 1.51 -3.63 -9.68
CA TYR A 63 0.27 -3.90 -10.40
C TYR A 63 -0.58 -4.94 -9.68
N GLY A 64 -1.88 -4.72 -9.57
CA GLY A 64 -2.79 -5.76 -9.07
C GLY A 64 -4.26 -5.33 -9.00
N THR A 65 -5.07 -6.20 -8.40
CA THR A 65 -6.54 -6.01 -8.29
C THR A 65 -7.01 -5.98 -6.85
N ILE A 66 -7.07 -7.14 -6.19
CA ILE A 66 -7.55 -7.30 -4.81
C ILE A 66 -6.36 -7.51 -3.88
N ASP A 67 -6.32 -6.76 -2.78
CA ASP A 67 -5.35 -6.88 -1.69
C ASP A 67 -3.89 -6.96 -2.16
N PHE A 68 -3.56 -6.26 -3.24
CA PHE A 68 -2.34 -6.58 -3.99
C PHE A 68 -1.05 -6.03 -3.36
N ILE A 69 -1.16 -5.24 -2.29
CA ILE A 69 -0.08 -4.94 -1.34
C ILE A 69 -0.58 -5.34 0.06
N PHE A 70 -0.08 -6.44 0.62
CA PHE A 70 -0.61 -6.99 1.86
C PHE A 70 0.46 -7.59 2.75
N GLY A 71 0.16 -7.71 4.04
CA GLY A 71 1.07 -8.25 5.05
C GLY A 71 1.21 -7.34 6.28
N ASN A 72 2.24 -7.60 7.07
CA ASN A 72 2.46 -6.95 8.37
C ASN A 72 3.90 -6.45 8.54
N ALA A 73 4.57 -6.05 7.46
CA ALA A 73 5.86 -5.37 7.54
C ALA A 73 5.74 -3.94 8.10
N ALA A 74 6.87 -3.39 8.56
CA ALA A 74 7.09 -1.95 8.61
C ALA A 74 7.67 -1.54 7.24
N VAL A 75 6.85 -0.96 6.36
CA VAL A 75 7.26 -0.75 4.96
C VAL A 75 6.92 0.65 4.47
N VAL A 76 7.88 1.23 3.72
CA VAL A 76 7.68 2.49 3.01
C VAL A 76 7.84 2.28 1.50
N PHE A 77 6.80 2.65 0.75
CA PHE A 77 6.80 2.79 -0.70
C PHE A 77 7.01 4.26 -1.05
N GLN A 78 8.16 4.61 -1.61
CA GLN A 78 8.53 6.00 -1.91
C GLN A 78 8.73 6.22 -3.41
N ASN A 79 8.07 7.25 -3.97
CA ASN A 79 8.10 7.54 -5.41
C ASN A 79 7.69 6.34 -6.29
N CYS A 80 6.80 5.48 -5.81
CA CYS A 80 6.31 4.34 -6.58
C CYS A 80 5.11 4.74 -7.45
N ILE A 81 4.86 3.94 -8.48
CA ILE A 81 3.61 4.00 -9.24
C ILE A 81 2.82 2.71 -8.96
N ILE A 82 1.61 2.90 -8.46
CA ILE A 82 0.67 1.85 -8.10
C ILE A 82 -0.39 1.81 -9.19
N PHE A 83 -0.36 0.75 -10.00
CA PHE A 83 -1.25 0.53 -11.11
C PHE A 83 -2.36 -0.46 -10.75
N VAL A 84 -3.58 0.05 -10.67
CA VAL A 84 -4.75 -0.79 -10.39
C VAL A 84 -5.29 -1.39 -11.68
N ARG A 85 -5.39 -2.72 -11.76
CA ARG A 85 -5.83 -3.45 -12.94
C ARG A 85 -7.34 -3.69 -12.97
N LYS A 86 -7.84 -4.14 -14.11
CA LYS A 86 -9.22 -4.61 -14.26
C LYS A 86 -9.43 -5.93 -13.49
N PRO A 87 -10.35 -5.98 -12.50
CA PRO A 87 -10.70 -7.22 -11.81
C PRO A 87 -11.77 -8.01 -12.59
N LEU A 88 -12.24 -9.12 -12.03
CA LEU A 88 -13.41 -9.82 -12.59
C LEU A 88 -14.69 -9.02 -12.36
N LYS A 89 -15.71 -9.27 -13.20
CA LYS A 89 -17.04 -8.68 -13.02
C LYS A 89 -17.58 -9.02 -11.63
N GLY A 90 -18.10 -8.00 -10.93
CA GLY A 90 -18.64 -8.14 -9.57
C GLY A 90 -17.60 -7.99 -8.45
N GLN A 91 -16.31 -7.92 -8.76
CA GLN A 91 -15.26 -7.63 -7.78
C GLN A 91 -15.00 -6.12 -7.65
N ALA A 92 -14.41 -5.74 -6.53
CA ALA A 92 -13.82 -4.42 -6.31
C ALA A 92 -12.31 -4.55 -6.13
N ASN A 93 -11.56 -3.55 -6.59
CA ASN A 93 -10.13 -3.46 -6.36
C ASN A 93 -9.84 -2.91 -4.97
N VAL A 94 -8.79 -3.41 -4.34
CA VAL A 94 -8.31 -2.96 -3.05
C VAL A 94 -6.79 -2.92 -3.08
N ILE A 95 -6.20 -1.75 -2.85
CA ILE A 95 -4.75 -1.56 -2.96
C ILE A 95 -4.02 -2.22 -1.80
N THR A 96 -4.46 -1.96 -0.57
CA THR A 96 -3.80 -2.48 0.63
C THR A 96 -4.70 -3.37 1.48
N ALA A 97 -4.13 -4.44 2.03
CA ALA A 97 -4.72 -5.24 3.08
C ALA A 97 -3.70 -5.45 4.20
N GLN A 98 -3.63 -4.47 5.12
CA GLN A 98 -2.63 -4.47 6.17
C GLN A 98 -3.06 -5.36 7.34
N GLY A 99 -2.12 -6.19 7.81
CA GLY A 99 -2.37 -7.33 8.69
C GLY A 99 -1.85 -7.16 10.12
N ARG A 100 -1.78 -5.94 10.66
CA ARG A 100 -1.39 -5.74 12.06
C ARG A 100 -2.50 -6.20 13.00
N ASN A 101 -2.21 -7.20 13.83
CA ASN A 101 -3.17 -7.79 14.77
C ASN A 101 -2.89 -7.50 16.25
N ASP A 102 -1.82 -6.77 16.54
CA ASP A 102 -1.44 -6.37 17.90
C ASP A 102 -1.10 -4.86 17.91
N PRO A 103 -1.66 -4.07 18.84
CA PRO A 103 -1.44 -2.62 18.88
C PRO A 103 0.02 -2.22 19.19
N PHE A 104 0.79 -3.10 19.85
CA PHE A 104 2.18 -2.89 20.23
C PHE A 104 3.17 -3.20 19.10
N GLN A 105 2.71 -3.82 18.00
CA GLN A 105 3.52 -3.97 16.79
C GLN A 105 3.78 -2.61 16.12
N ASN A 106 5.05 -2.36 15.78
CA ASN A 106 5.53 -1.16 15.11
C ASN A 106 5.44 -1.24 13.57
N THR A 107 4.44 -1.95 13.05
CA THR A 107 4.28 -2.25 11.62
C THR A 107 3.24 -1.34 10.97
N ALA A 108 3.41 -1.03 9.69
CA ALA A 108 2.48 -0.23 8.89
C ALA A 108 2.85 -0.32 7.41
N ILE A 109 1.86 -0.14 6.53
CA ILE A 109 2.11 0.18 5.12
C ILE A 109 2.07 1.70 4.95
N SER A 110 3.18 2.30 4.54
CA SER A 110 3.27 3.74 4.23
C SER A 110 3.51 3.95 2.73
N ILE A 111 2.58 4.60 2.04
CA ILE A 111 2.71 5.00 0.65
C ILE A 111 3.00 6.50 0.62
N HIS A 112 4.22 6.87 0.26
CA HIS A 112 4.74 8.22 0.39
C HIS A 112 5.24 8.78 -0.96
N SER A 113 4.83 9.99 -1.33
CA SER A 113 5.29 10.69 -2.54
C SER A 113 5.12 9.84 -3.81
N SER A 114 4.04 9.06 -3.89
CA SER A 114 3.79 8.06 -4.92
C SER A 114 2.62 8.47 -5.84
N ARG A 115 2.20 7.59 -6.76
CA ARG A 115 1.06 7.81 -7.65
C ARG A 115 0.17 6.57 -7.72
N VAL A 116 -1.13 6.75 -7.53
CA VAL A 116 -2.16 5.71 -7.72
C VAL A 116 -2.88 5.99 -9.04
N LEU A 117 -2.73 5.07 -10.01
CA LEU A 117 -3.21 5.23 -11.38
C LEU A 117 -3.96 3.97 -11.84
N PRO A 118 -4.94 4.09 -12.75
CA PRO A 118 -5.51 2.93 -13.40
C PRO A 118 -4.53 2.38 -14.45
N ALA A 119 -4.36 1.06 -14.49
CA ALA A 119 -3.65 0.38 -15.56
C ALA A 119 -4.44 0.47 -16.89
N ASN A 120 -3.78 0.16 -18.00
CA ASN A 120 -4.38 0.30 -19.34
C ASN A 120 -5.65 -0.55 -19.53
N ASP A 121 -5.75 -1.69 -18.87
CA ASP A 121 -6.92 -2.57 -18.91
C ASP A 121 -8.12 -2.03 -18.09
N LEU A 122 -7.86 -1.25 -17.03
CA LEU A 122 -8.89 -0.64 -16.18
C LEU A 122 -9.37 0.69 -16.73
N LYS A 123 -8.48 1.53 -17.29
CA LYS A 123 -8.79 2.87 -17.84
C LYS A 123 -10.14 2.98 -18.57
N PRO A 124 -10.46 2.13 -19.58
CA PRO A 124 -11.70 2.26 -20.34
C PRO A 124 -12.96 1.87 -19.55
N VAL A 125 -12.81 1.21 -18.40
CA VAL A 125 -13.90 0.62 -17.62
C VAL A 125 -13.86 1.01 -16.14
N VAL A 126 -13.12 2.06 -15.76
CA VAL A 126 -12.97 2.52 -14.36
C VAL A 126 -14.32 2.73 -13.66
N ARG A 127 -15.36 3.18 -14.39
CA ARG A 127 -16.69 3.42 -13.84
C ARG A 127 -17.44 2.13 -13.45
N ASN A 128 -17.02 0.99 -14.01
CA ASN A 128 -17.67 -0.31 -13.79
C ASN A 128 -17.16 -1.03 -12.53
N PHE A 129 -16.04 -0.58 -11.96
CA PHE A 129 -15.38 -1.25 -10.85
C PHE A 129 -15.04 -0.25 -9.75
N LYS A 130 -15.41 -0.57 -8.51
CA LYS A 130 -14.97 0.22 -7.36
C LYS A 130 -13.49 -0.07 -7.07
N THR A 131 -12.74 0.96 -6.70
CA THR A 131 -11.36 0.84 -6.20
C THR A 131 -11.25 1.53 -4.85
N TYR A 132 -10.62 0.86 -3.89
CA TYR A 132 -10.35 1.38 -2.55
C TYR A 132 -8.85 1.37 -2.24
N LEU A 133 -8.40 2.33 -1.43
CA LEU A 133 -7.04 2.43 -0.91
C LEU A 133 -6.68 1.25 0.01
N GLY A 134 -7.66 0.72 0.74
CA GLY A 134 -7.45 -0.49 1.51
C GLY A 134 -8.67 -0.99 2.28
N ARG A 135 -8.48 -2.15 2.93
CA ARG A 135 -9.41 -2.78 3.86
C ARG A 135 -8.68 -3.52 4.99
N PRO A 136 -9.24 -3.58 6.21
CA PRO A 136 -8.51 -4.07 7.37
C PRO A 136 -8.49 -5.59 7.42
N TRP A 137 -7.35 -6.21 7.08
CA TRP A 137 -7.21 -7.66 7.18
C TRP A 137 -7.16 -8.13 8.64
N GLN A 138 -6.63 -7.30 9.53
CA GLN A 138 -6.52 -7.61 10.97
C GLN A 138 -6.99 -6.42 11.83
N GLN A 139 -7.25 -6.70 13.11
CA GLN A 139 -7.98 -5.80 14.02
C GLN A 139 -7.32 -4.41 14.17
N TYR A 140 -6.00 -4.32 14.08
CA TYR A 140 -5.24 -3.09 14.27
C TYR A 140 -4.59 -2.60 12.96
N SER A 141 -5.19 -2.95 11.82
CA SER A 141 -4.71 -2.59 10.48
C SER A 141 -4.25 -1.14 10.41
N ARG A 142 -3.05 -0.91 9.86
CA ARG A 142 -2.42 0.41 9.83
C ARG A 142 -1.80 0.73 8.47
N THR A 143 -2.45 1.62 7.74
CA THR A 143 -2.01 2.09 6.42
C THR A 143 -2.07 3.61 6.36
N VAL A 144 -1.05 4.25 5.78
CA VAL A 144 -1.10 5.68 5.48
C VAL A 144 -0.73 6.00 4.04
N ILE A 145 -1.39 7.01 3.49
CA ILE A 145 -1.14 7.56 2.16
C ILE A 145 -0.72 9.04 2.34
N LEU A 146 0.53 9.34 2.01
CA LEU A 146 1.17 10.64 2.28
C LEU A 146 1.66 11.27 0.99
N LYS A 147 1.33 12.55 0.75
CA LYS A 147 1.85 13.36 -0.38
C LYS A 147 1.76 12.64 -1.73
N THR A 148 0.71 11.86 -1.94
CA THR A 148 0.57 10.94 -3.06
C THR A 148 -0.49 11.44 -4.03
N TYR A 149 -0.21 11.34 -5.33
CA TYR A 149 -1.21 11.61 -6.36
C TYR A 149 -2.24 10.47 -6.38
N ILE A 150 -3.52 10.80 -6.25
CA ILE A 150 -4.63 9.85 -6.32
C ILE A 150 -5.53 10.24 -7.49
N ASP A 151 -5.61 9.38 -8.49
CA ASP A 151 -6.47 9.59 -9.66
C ASP A 151 -7.97 9.37 -9.32
N GLY A 152 -8.86 9.91 -10.16
CA GLY A 152 -10.29 10.10 -9.85
C GLY A 152 -11.13 8.82 -9.86
N PHE A 153 -10.54 7.66 -10.18
CA PHE A 153 -11.22 6.37 -10.17
C PHE A 153 -11.30 5.72 -8.79
N VAL A 154 -10.52 6.22 -7.81
CA VAL A 154 -10.62 5.79 -6.42
C VAL A 154 -11.96 6.24 -5.86
N SER A 155 -12.68 5.32 -5.20
CA SER A 155 -13.99 5.59 -4.61
C SER A 155 -13.91 6.78 -3.64
N PRO A 156 -14.90 7.70 -3.64
CA PRO A 156 -14.94 8.80 -2.68
C PRO A 156 -14.91 8.34 -1.21
N LEU A 157 -15.39 7.13 -0.92
CA LEU A 157 -15.30 6.49 0.39
C LEU A 157 -13.84 6.24 0.82
N GLY A 158 -12.92 6.09 -0.13
CA GLY A 158 -11.49 5.85 0.05
C GLY A 158 -11.17 4.43 0.51
N TRP A 159 -11.85 3.93 1.53
CA TRP A 159 -11.56 2.68 2.23
C TRP A 159 -12.81 1.79 2.26
N SER A 160 -12.65 0.47 2.30
CA SER A 160 -13.75 -0.49 2.41
C SER A 160 -13.68 -1.31 3.70
N THR A 161 -14.83 -1.77 4.18
CA THR A 161 -14.88 -2.74 5.28
C THR A 161 -14.17 -4.03 4.87
N TRP A 162 -13.80 -4.87 5.86
CA TRP A 162 -13.20 -6.18 5.57
C TRP A 162 -14.17 -7.08 4.80
N SER A 163 -15.40 -7.20 5.33
CA SER A 163 -16.52 -7.87 4.69
C SER A 163 -17.70 -6.90 4.56
N PRO A 164 -18.55 -7.05 3.54
CA PRO A 164 -19.75 -6.21 3.41
C PRO A 164 -20.62 -6.26 4.68
N GLY A 165 -21.02 -5.09 5.17
CA GLY A 165 -21.94 -4.97 6.32
C GLY A 165 -21.33 -5.25 7.70
N ASN A 166 -20.02 -5.46 7.82
CA ASN A 166 -19.38 -5.66 9.12
C ASN A 166 -18.64 -4.40 9.63
N ASN A 167 -18.57 -4.28 10.96
CA ASN A 167 -17.84 -3.20 11.65
C ASN A 167 -16.48 -3.66 12.19
N PHE A 168 -15.93 -4.76 11.67
CA PHE A 168 -14.65 -5.30 12.11
C PHE A 168 -13.53 -4.27 11.95
N ALA A 169 -12.72 -4.11 13.00
CA ALA A 169 -11.56 -3.22 13.08
C ALA A 169 -11.83 -1.71 12.93
N LEU A 170 -13.05 -1.26 12.63
CA LEU A 170 -13.31 0.15 12.25
C LEU A 170 -13.00 1.16 13.37
N ASP A 171 -13.02 0.71 14.62
CA ASP A 171 -12.70 1.53 15.79
C ASP A 171 -11.22 1.46 16.22
N THR A 172 -10.48 0.45 15.75
CA THR A 172 -9.13 0.11 16.22
C THR A 172 -8.05 0.22 15.14
N LEU A 173 -8.44 0.21 13.86
CA LEU A 173 -7.55 0.47 12.74
C LEU A 173 -7.02 1.91 12.76
N PHE A 174 -5.95 2.16 12.01
CA PHE A 174 -5.46 3.51 11.74
C PHE A 174 -5.24 3.68 10.24
N TYR A 175 -6.18 4.35 9.57
CA TYR A 175 -6.07 4.74 8.17
C TYR A 175 -5.91 6.24 8.03
N GLY A 176 -4.75 6.65 7.52
CA GLY A 176 -4.35 8.05 7.45
C GLY A 176 -4.16 8.56 6.03
N GLU A 177 -4.68 9.75 5.74
CA GLU A 177 -4.37 10.49 4.52
C GLU A 177 -3.77 11.86 4.88
N TYR A 178 -2.62 12.21 4.29
CA TYR A 178 -1.91 13.47 4.55
C TYR A 178 -1.47 14.13 3.24
N GLU A 179 -1.94 15.36 2.98
CA GLU A 179 -1.53 16.19 1.83
C GLU A 179 -1.52 15.46 0.48
N ASN A 180 -2.46 14.54 0.28
CA ASN A 180 -2.66 13.88 -1.01
C ASN A 180 -3.29 14.84 -2.01
N TYR A 181 -2.95 14.68 -3.28
CA TYR A 181 -3.41 15.56 -4.35
C TYR A 181 -3.94 14.77 -5.54
N GLY A 182 -4.60 15.46 -6.47
CA GLY A 182 -5.28 14.83 -7.61
C GLY A 182 -6.78 14.61 -7.37
N PRO A 183 -7.53 14.24 -8.41
CA PRO A 183 -9.00 14.23 -8.38
C PRO A 183 -9.60 13.22 -7.40
N GLY A 184 -8.87 12.16 -7.01
CA GLY A 184 -9.31 11.17 -6.02
C GLY A 184 -8.92 11.50 -4.57
N SER A 185 -8.21 12.61 -4.32
CA SER A 185 -7.64 12.91 -2.99
C SER A 185 -8.60 13.62 -2.03
N SER A 186 -9.76 14.10 -2.49
CA SER A 186 -10.72 14.77 -1.62
C SER A 186 -11.20 13.85 -0.50
N THR A 187 -11.13 14.32 0.74
CA THR A 187 -11.54 13.55 1.91
C THR A 187 -12.98 13.82 2.35
N ARG A 188 -13.71 14.72 1.66
CA ARG A 188 -15.05 15.18 2.03
C ARG A 188 -16.10 14.06 2.18
N HIS A 189 -15.95 13.00 1.39
CA HIS A 189 -16.88 11.87 1.33
C HIS A 189 -16.27 10.55 1.81
N ARG A 190 -15.13 10.63 2.51
CA ARG A 190 -14.50 9.44 3.10
C ARG A 190 -15.42 8.81 4.14
N VAL A 191 -15.16 7.54 4.41
CA VAL A 191 -15.76 6.80 5.52
C VAL A 191 -15.65 7.58 6.84
N LYS A 192 -16.64 7.42 7.71
CA LYS A 192 -16.70 8.09 9.03
C LYS A 192 -16.26 7.20 10.19
N TRP A 193 -15.40 6.22 9.91
CA TRP A 193 -14.92 5.29 10.92
C TRP A 193 -14.04 6.02 11.93
N ARG A 194 -14.09 5.60 13.20
CA ARG A 194 -13.25 6.18 14.25
C ARG A 194 -11.75 6.01 13.96
N GLY A 195 -11.36 4.90 13.31
CA GLY A 195 -9.98 4.64 12.89
C GLY A 195 -9.53 5.36 11.61
N PHE A 196 -10.42 6.09 10.92
CA PHE A 196 -10.03 6.88 9.76
C PHE A 196 -9.63 8.31 10.19
N HIS A 197 -8.54 8.80 9.63
CA HIS A 197 -7.95 10.08 9.98
C HIS A 197 -7.54 10.87 8.74
N VAL A 198 -8.13 12.05 8.57
CA VAL A 198 -7.50 13.12 7.78
C VAL A 198 -6.39 13.70 8.64
N ILE A 199 -5.14 13.37 8.32
CA ILE A 199 -4.00 13.83 9.11
C ILE A 199 -3.72 15.28 8.74
N THR A 200 -3.76 16.17 9.72
CA THR A 200 -3.40 17.60 9.56
C THR A 200 -2.09 17.97 10.25
N SER A 201 -1.65 17.16 11.21
CA SER A 201 -0.40 17.41 11.94
C SER A 201 0.79 16.78 11.22
N PRO A 202 1.81 17.56 10.82
CA PRO A 202 3.05 17.02 10.27
C PRO A 202 3.77 16.09 11.26
N LYS A 203 3.60 16.31 12.57
CA LYS A 203 4.18 15.44 13.62
C LYS A 203 3.60 14.02 13.56
N VAL A 204 2.29 13.88 13.31
CA VAL A 204 1.65 12.58 13.14
C VAL A 204 2.09 11.93 11.83
N ALA A 205 2.02 12.67 10.72
CA ALA A 205 2.44 12.16 9.41
C ALA A 205 3.92 11.72 9.40
N SER A 206 4.80 12.45 10.10
CA SER A 206 6.23 12.15 10.17
C SER A 206 6.55 10.78 10.78
N GLN A 207 5.69 10.23 11.63
CA GLN A 207 5.87 8.89 12.23
C GLN A 207 5.91 7.77 11.17
N PHE A 208 5.34 8.02 10.00
CA PHE A 208 5.24 7.05 8.91
C PHE A 208 6.25 7.28 7.79
N THR A 209 7.21 8.18 8.00
CA THR A 209 8.29 8.45 7.05
C THR A 209 9.39 7.40 7.12
N VAL A 210 10.32 7.43 6.16
CA VAL A 210 11.47 6.52 6.10
C VAL A 210 12.31 6.57 7.38
N GLY A 211 12.55 7.78 7.91
CA GLY A 211 13.34 7.98 9.11
C GLY A 211 12.70 7.36 10.36
N SER A 212 11.38 7.50 10.52
CA SER A 212 10.68 7.09 11.74
C SER A 212 10.15 5.65 11.69
N LEU A 213 9.49 5.24 10.61
CA LEU A 213 8.83 3.92 10.56
C LEU A 213 9.82 2.77 10.43
N ILE A 214 10.88 2.96 9.63
CA ILE A 214 11.83 1.89 9.28
C ILE A 214 13.27 2.20 9.72
N ALA A 215 13.46 3.23 10.56
CA ALA A 215 14.78 3.69 11.01
C ALA A 215 15.77 3.92 9.84
N GLY A 216 15.28 4.39 8.68
CA GLY A 216 16.03 4.36 7.41
C GLY A 216 17.38 5.06 7.44
N ARG A 217 17.59 6.04 8.33
CA ARG A 217 18.87 6.74 8.49
C ARG A 217 20.02 5.79 8.85
N SER A 218 19.76 4.70 9.59
CA SER A 218 20.82 3.82 10.08
C SER A 218 21.33 2.81 9.06
N TRP A 219 20.60 2.56 7.97
CA TRP A 219 20.91 1.45 7.06
C TRP A 219 20.78 1.77 5.56
N LEU A 220 19.87 2.66 5.15
CA LEU A 220 19.71 3.01 3.74
C LEU A 220 20.93 3.67 3.10
N PRO A 221 21.75 4.50 3.78
CA PRO A 221 22.95 5.07 3.17
C PRO A 221 23.89 4.03 2.58
N ALA A 222 24.07 2.88 3.25
CA ALA A 222 24.95 1.80 2.80
C ALA A 222 24.48 1.11 1.52
N THR A 223 23.20 1.28 1.15
CA THR A 223 22.60 0.66 -0.04
C THR A 223 22.87 1.44 -1.32
N GLY A 224 23.28 2.71 -1.22
CA GLY A 224 23.42 3.62 -2.37
C GLY A 224 22.10 3.98 -3.07
N VAL A 225 20.94 3.52 -2.58
CA VAL A 225 19.63 3.87 -3.14
C VAL A 225 19.19 5.24 -2.62
N PRO A 226 18.70 6.16 -3.46
CA PRO A 226 18.25 7.47 -3.00
C PRO A 226 16.95 7.36 -2.18
N PHE A 227 16.87 8.09 -1.08
CA PHE A 227 15.69 8.16 -0.22
C PHE A 227 15.50 9.56 0.35
N ILE A 228 14.24 9.90 0.66
CA ILE A 228 13.88 11.09 1.46
C ILE A 228 13.52 10.59 2.85
N LEU A 229 14.17 11.13 3.88
CA LEU A 229 14.00 10.67 5.26
C LEU A 229 12.66 11.06 5.87
N GLY A 230 12.24 12.31 5.69
CA GLY A 230 11.05 12.90 6.31
C GLY A 230 9.92 13.12 5.30
N LEU A 231 9.04 14.09 5.62
CA LEU A 231 7.96 14.57 4.74
C LEU A 231 8.50 15.46 3.62
#